data_AF-A0A561DYP0-F1
#
_entry.id   AF-A0A561DYP0-F1
#
_cell.length_a   1.000
_cell.length_b   1.000
_cell.length_c   1.000
_cell.angle_alpha   90.00
_cell.angle_beta   90.00
_cell.angle_gamma   90.00
#
_symmetry.space_group_name_H-M   'P 1'
#
loop_
_entity.id
_entity.type
_entity.pdbx_description
1 polymer ?
#
loop_
_entity_poly.entity_id
_entity_poly.type
_entity_poly.pdbx_seq_one_letter_code
_entity_poly.pdbx_strand_id
1 'polypeptide(L)' 'MPGYHKQADRMSAEQYIDAVLKGELKDSVITFLLRCGRTPVKVIANYLEDEESCNYGTLMEWKNPFLKY' A
#
# COMPACT_ATOMS: atom_id res chain seq x y z
N MET A 1 2.97 -3.97 -3.39
CA MET A 1 1.93 -4.74 -2.66
C MET A 1 2.15 -6.22 -2.95
N PRO A 2 3.20 -6.85 -2.41
CA PRO A 2 3.52 -8.24 -2.76
C PRO A 2 2.40 -9.22 -2.41
N GLY A 3 1.53 -8.90 -1.43
CA GLY A 3 0.42 -9.77 -1.06
C GLY A 3 -0.87 -9.58 -1.88
N TYR A 4 -0.95 -8.60 -2.80
CA TYR A 4 -2.23 -8.22 -3.40
C TYR A 4 -2.78 -9.24 -4.40
N HIS A 5 -1.94 -9.91 -5.20
CA HIS A 5 -2.40 -10.97 -6.12
C HIS A 5 -3.25 -12.05 -5.45
N LYS A 6 -3.03 -12.32 -4.16
CA LYS A 6 -3.80 -13.31 -3.38
C LYS A 6 -5.21 -12.85 -3.01
N GLN A 7 -5.47 -11.56 -3.10
CA GLN A 7 -6.75 -10.92 -2.74
C GLN A 7 -7.40 -10.21 -3.94
N ALA A 8 -6.71 -10.12 -5.08
CA ALA A 8 -7.17 -9.40 -6.27
C ALA A 8 -8.52 -9.90 -6.82
N ASP A 9 -8.84 -11.18 -6.62
CA ASP A 9 -10.15 -11.75 -7.01
C ASP A 9 -11.30 -11.36 -6.07
N ARG A 10 -10.99 -10.84 -4.88
CA ARG A 10 -11.96 -10.61 -3.79
C ARG A 10 -12.17 -9.14 -3.46
N MET A 11 -11.18 -8.30 -3.72
CA MET A 11 -11.21 -6.88 -3.39
C MET A 11 -10.32 -6.08 -4.34
N SER A 12 -10.63 -4.80 -4.52
CA SER A 12 -9.77 -3.88 -5.27
C SER A 12 -8.48 -3.56 -4.52
N ALA A 13 -7.47 -3.05 -5.22
CA ALA A 13 -6.20 -2.66 -4.62
C ALA A 13 -6.38 -1.54 -3.57
N GLU A 14 -7.36 -0.67 -3.76
CA GLU A 14 -7.72 0.37 -2.79
C GLU A 14 -8.33 -0.24 -1.52
N GLN A 15 -9.24 -1.21 -1.68
CA GLN A 15 -9.81 -1.95 -0.56
C GLN A 15 -8.75 -2.77 0.19
N TYR A 16 -7.78 -3.32 -0.55
CA TYR A 16 -6.65 -4.03 0.04
C TYR A 16 -5.81 -3.12 0.94
N ILE A 17 -5.45 -1.92 0.48
CA ILE A 17 -4.73 -0.94 1.30
C ILE A 17 -5.55 -0.53 2.51
N ASP A 18 -6.85 -0.28 2.35
CA ASP A 18 -7.74 0.06 3.46
C ASP A 18 -7.81 -1.05 4.52
N ALA A 19 -7.92 -2.32 4.11
CA ALA A 19 -7.88 -3.47 5.01
C ALA A 19 -6.53 -3.63 5.72
N VAL A 20 -5.41 -3.30 5.06
CA VAL A 20 -4.08 -3.28 5.69
C VAL A 20 -3.98 -2.13 6.72
N LEU A 21 -4.55 -0.96 6.43
CA LEU A 21 -4.57 0.17 7.36
C LEU A 21 -5.41 -0.11 8.60
N LYS A 22 -6.54 -0.82 8.43
CA LYS A 22 -7.39 -1.29 9.53
C LYS A 22 -6.78 -2.44 10.33
N GLY A 23 -5.70 -3.05 9.83
CA GLY A 23 -5.03 -4.19 10.45
C GLY A 23 -5.76 -5.53 10.24
N GLU A 24 -6.77 -5.56 9.36
CA GLU A 24 -7.50 -6.77 8.96
C GLU A 24 -6.61 -7.66 8.07
N LEU A 25 -5.75 -7.03 7.26
CA LEU A 25 -4.71 -7.68 6.46
C LEU A 25 -3.32 -7.23 6.90
N LYS A 26 -2.33 -8.09 6.64
CA LYS A 26 -0.91 -7.77 6.82
C LYS A 26 -0.17 -7.97 5.51
N ASP A 27 0.40 -6.89 4.99
CA ASP A 27 1.33 -6.90 3.87
C ASP A 27 2.74 -6.66 4.43
N SER A 28 3.69 -7.51 4.08
CA SER A 28 5.05 -7.48 4.65
C SER A 28 5.76 -6.14 4.42
N VAL A 29 5.51 -5.49 3.29
CA VAL A 29 6.17 -4.24 2.91
C VAL A 29 5.38 -3.04 3.42
N ILE A 30 4.08 -2.98 3.18
CA ILE A 30 3.26 -1.84 3.57
C ILE A 30 3.16 -1.74 5.09
N THR A 31 2.91 -2.85 5.80
CA THR A 31 2.87 -2.84 7.26
C THR A 31 4.20 -2.38 7.86
N PHE A 32 5.34 -2.75 7.25
CA PHE A 32 6.65 -2.24 7.66
C PHE A 32 6.76 -0.72 7.44
N LEU A 33 6.40 -0.22 6.26
CA LEU A 33 6.45 1.21 5.94
C LEU A 33 5.55 2.05 6.87
N LEU A 34 4.35 1.55 7.19
CA LEU A 34 3.44 2.17 8.17
C LEU A 34 4.11 2.29 9.55
N ARG A 35 4.78 1.23 10.02
CA ARG A 35 5.53 1.26 11.29
C ARG A 35 6.69 2.24 11.27
N CYS A 36 7.27 2.50 10.11
CA CYS A 36 8.29 3.52 9.92
C CYS A 36 7.70 4.93 9.71
N GLY A 37 6.41 5.15 9.97
CA GLY A 37 5.75 6.46 9.92
C GLY A 37 5.38 6.94 8.53
N ARG A 38 5.36 6.05 7.52
CA ARG A 38 4.82 6.39 6.19
C ARG A 38 3.29 6.30 6.21
N THR A 39 2.62 7.09 5.40
CA THR A 39 1.17 7.03 5.20
C THR A 39 0.84 6.84 3.72
N PRO A 40 -0.12 5.97 3.35
CA PRO A 40 -0.54 5.85 1.96
C PRO A 40 -1.28 7.10 1.51
N VAL A 41 -1.00 7.51 0.28
CA VAL A 41 -1.63 8.66 -0.38
C VAL A 41 -2.61 8.18 -1.45
N LYS A 42 -2.16 7.26 -2.32
CA LYS A 42 -2.96 6.78 -3.45
C LYS A 42 -2.45 5.44 -3.98
N VAL A 43 -3.36 4.62 -4.50
CA VAL A 43 -3.01 3.45 -5.33
C VAL A 43 -2.86 3.89 -6.79
N ILE A 44 -1.78 3.45 -7.44
CA ILE A 44 -1.47 3.76 -8.83
C ILE A 44 -1.52 2.46 -9.62
N ALA A 45 -2.44 2.38 -10.58
CA ALA A 45 -2.53 1.25 -11.51
C ALA A 45 -1.45 1.33 -12.60
N ASN A 46 -1.01 0.17 -13.08
CA ASN A 46 0.00 0.03 -14.15
C ASN A 46 1.29 0.83 -13.87
N TYR A 47 1.70 0.89 -12.60
CA TYR A 47 2.89 1.64 -12.19
C TYR A 47 4.17 0.92 -12.56
N LEU A 48 4.17 -0.41 -12.45
CA LEU A 48 5.26 -1.31 -12.76
C LEU A 48 4.68 -2.65 -13.19
N GLU A 49 5.26 -3.32 -14.19
CA GLU A 49 4.89 -4.70 -14.52
C GLU A 49 5.37 -5.64 -13.41
N ASP A 50 4.43 -6.16 -12.63
CA ASP A 50 4.69 -6.98 -11.46
C ASP A 50 3.47 -7.87 -11.17
N GLU A 51 3.64 -9.19 -11.35
CA GLU A 51 2.55 -10.16 -11.18
C GLU A 51 2.04 -10.22 -9.73
N GLU A 52 2.93 -10.07 -8.74
CA GLU A 52 2.57 -10.17 -7.32
C GLU A 52 1.67 -9.01 -6.85
N SER A 53 1.83 -7.83 -7.44
CA SER A 53 0.99 -6.65 -7.18
C SER A 53 -0.06 -6.40 -8.27
N CYS A 54 -0.18 -7.27 -9.27
CA CYS A 54 -1.06 -7.08 -10.42
C CYS A 54 -0.89 -5.71 -11.09
N ASN A 55 0.37 -5.27 -11.20
CA ASN A 55 0.79 -3.97 -11.72
C ASN A 55 0.37 -2.74 -10.90
N TYR A 56 -0.07 -2.92 -9.65
CA TYR A 56 -0.45 -1.81 -8.79
C TYR A 56 0.70 -1.39 -7.85
N GLY A 57 0.95 -0.08 -7.83
CA GLY A 57 1.81 0.59 -6.86
C GLY A 57 1.01 1.30 -5.76
N THR A 58 1.61 1.49 -4.60
CA THR A 58 1.05 2.36 -3.54
C THR A 58 1.98 3.54 -3.34
N LEU A 59 1.50 4.74 -3.65
CA LEU A 59 2.18 5.97 -3.31
C LEU A 59 2.07 6.18 -1.79
N MET A 60 3.22 6.28 -1.14
CA MET A 60 3.34 6.53 0.28
C MET A 60 4.06 7.87 0.49
N GLU A 61 3.62 8.63 1.49
CA GLU A 61 4.31 9.85 1.92
C GLU A 61 4.95 9.66 3.30
N TRP A 62 5.99 10.43 3.56
CA TRP A 62 6.48 10.70 4.90
C TRP A 62 6.60 12.21 5.04
N LYS A 63 5.77 12.79 5.91
CA LYS A 63 5.83 14.24 6.18
C LYS A 63 7.03 14.51 7.08
N ASN A 64 7.89 15.43 6.65
CA ASN A 64 9.03 15.85 7.44
C ASN A 64 8.53 16.55 8.72
N PRO A 65 8.73 15.96 9.93
CA PRO A 65 8.19 16.53 11.16
C PRO A 65 8.95 17.79 11.61
N PHE A 66 10.10 18.09 11.00
CA PHE A 66 10.93 19.26 11.32
C PHE A 66 10.55 20.50 10.50
N LEU A 67 9.74 20.34 9.46
CA LEU A 67 9.26 21.44 8.62
C LEU A 67 7.80 21.71 8.91
N LYS A 68 7.47 22.97 9.23
CA LYS A 68 6.08 23.45 9.29
C LYS A 68 5.77 24.16 7.97
N TYR A 69 4.78 23.65 7.24
CA TYR A 69 4.24 24.26 6.02
C TYR A 69 2.99 25.07 6.34
#